data_AF-A0A1H4PW11-F1
#
_entry.id   AF-A0A1H4PW11-F1
#
_cell.length_a   1.000
_cell.length_b   1.000
_cell.length_c   1.000
_cell.angle_alpha   90.00
_cell.angle_beta   90.00
_cell.angle_gamma   90.00
#
_symmetry.space_group_name_H-M   'P 1'
#
loop_
_entity.id
_entity.type
_entity.pdbx_description
1 polymer ?
#
loop_
_entity_poly.entity_id
_entity_poly.type
_entity_poly.pdbx_seq_one_letter_code
_entity_poly.pdbx_strand_id
1 'polypeptide(L)'
;MILTDERWEHLLHTRATNPGAVRQVYATRKRRPQLQSDQGTLFLVTADQEDLLDRRTLLERLLVALANPAVDGIIGTPDVVEELLLLHALHDKVVFGSMNPDDGFTGYDARTLVDCGLDGGEMRLRPADTAQACADAVTELAAYGLVAMIELPEDPASLGRAITVASALGTTSAHTWLKLPATSPAAVLGATTLPVVLGGLPPDWTLSHGVVRGLVMDTTLLGGNVKAAVEAAAKALEAAK
;
A
#
# COMPACT_ATOMS: atom_id res chain seq x y z
N MET A 1 -0.98 -10.93 -15.93
CA MET A 1 -2.00 -11.99 -15.85
C MET A 1 -3.32 -11.41 -16.38
N ILE A 2 -4.11 -12.14 -17.17
CA ILE A 2 -5.36 -11.61 -17.78
C ILE A 2 -6.58 -12.15 -17.02
N LEU A 3 -7.58 -11.30 -16.78
CA LEU A 3 -8.87 -11.68 -16.20
C LEU A 3 -9.84 -12.05 -17.34
N THR A 4 -9.92 -13.33 -17.67
CA THR A 4 -10.90 -13.83 -18.65
C THR A 4 -12.30 -13.86 -18.05
N ASP A 5 -13.33 -13.91 -18.90
CA ASP A 5 -14.73 -14.06 -18.44
C ASP A 5 -14.90 -15.29 -17.55
N GLU A 6 -14.29 -16.41 -17.91
CA GLU A 6 -14.31 -17.64 -17.11
C GLU A 6 -13.75 -17.44 -15.70
N ARG A 7 -12.62 -16.73 -15.57
CA ARG A 7 -12.01 -16.45 -14.26
C ARG A 7 -12.85 -15.48 -13.44
N TRP A 8 -13.47 -14.51 -14.10
CA TRP A 8 -14.41 -13.58 -13.47
C TRP A 8 -15.63 -14.32 -12.92
N GLU A 9 -16.28 -15.14 -13.73
CA GLU A 9 -17.43 -15.95 -13.31
C GLU A 9 -17.06 -16.94 -12.19
N HIS A 10 -15.88 -17.55 -12.27
CA HIS A 10 -15.39 -18.44 -11.21
C HIS A 10 -15.16 -17.70 -9.88
N LEU A 11 -14.62 -16.48 -9.93
CA LEU A 11 -14.44 -15.62 -8.75
C LEU A 11 -15.79 -15.28 -8.11
N LEU A 12 -16.77 -14.85 -8.92
CA LEU A 12 -18.13 -14.56 -8.44
C LEU A 12 -18.79 -15.79 -7.82
N HIS A 13 -18.71 -16.93 -8.51
CA HIS A 13 -19.25 -18.20 -8.03
C HIS A 13 -18.62 -18.60 -6.69
N THR A 14 -17.28 -18.53 -6.59
CA THR A 14 -16.54 -18.88 -5.37
C THR A 14 -16.95 -18.01 -4.19
N ARG A 15 -17.07 -16.69 -4.39
CA ARG A 15 -17.56 -15.78 -3.34
C ARG A 15 -18.96 -16.14 -2.87
N ALA A 16 -19.84 -16.57 -3.78
CA ALA A 16 -21.22 -16.93 -3.44
C ALA A 16 -21.37 -18.30 -2.77
N THR A 17 -20.55 -19.29 -3.17
CA THR A 17 -20.78 -20.70 -2.80
C THR A 17 -19.73 -21.29 -1.87
N ASN A 18 -18.55 -20.68 -1.75
CA ASN A 18 -17.46 -21.18 -0.92
C ASN A 18 -16.70 -20.04 -0.21
N PRO A 19 -17.31 -19.36 0.79
CA PRO A 19 -16.63 -18.31 1.55
C PRO A 19 -15.39 -18.82 2.30
N GLY A 20 -15.32 -20.12 2.60
CA GLY A 20 -14.15 -20.74 3.21
C GLY A 20 -12.87 -20.67 2.35
N ALA A 21 -13.02 -20.48 1.03
CA ALA A 21 -11.89 -20.30 0.12
C ALA A 21 -11.02 -19.10 0.48
N VAL A 22 -11.61 -18.01 0.97
CA VAL A 22 -10.89 -16.80 1.39
C VAL A 22 -9.86 -17.13 2.47
N ARG A 23 -10.28 -17.84 3.53
CA ARG A 23 -9.37 -18.26 4.60
C ARG A 23 -8.25 -19.17 4.08
N GLN A 24 -8.57 -20.05 3.12
CA GLN A 24 -7.59 -20.96 2.53
C GLN A 24 -6.52 -20.21 1.72
N VAL A 25 -6.91 -19.20 0.93
CA VAL A 25 -5.96 -18.43 0.12
C VAL A 25 -5.07 -17.52 0.97
N TYR A 26 -5.55 -16.98 2.09
CA TYR A 26 -4.66 -16.35 3.09
C TYR A 26 -3.64 -17.35 3.64
N ALA A 27 -4.11 -18.51 4.12
CA ALA A 27 -3.25 -19.51 4.76
C ALA A 27 -2.20 -20.12 3.82
N THR A 28 -2.49 -20.17 2.51
CA THR A 28 -1.59 -20.75 1.50
C THR A 28 -0.80 -19.72 0.71
N ARG A 29 -0.97 -18.42 1.00
CA ARG A 29 -0.21 -17.34 0.37
C ARG A 29 1.28 -17.51 0.67
N LYS A 30 2.05 -17.77 -0.38
CA LYS A 30 3.52 -17.62 -0.32
C LYS A 30 3.88 -16.16 -0.06
N ARG A 31 4.55 -15.91 1.06
CA ARG A 31 5.01 -14.58 1.47
C ARG A 31 6.41 -14.34 0.92
N ARG A 32 6.70 -13.10 0.57
CA ARG A 32 8.08 -12.67 0.27
C ARG A 32 8.91 -12.69 1.58
N PRO A 33 10.17 -13.17 1.55
CA PRO A 33 10.99 -13.24 2.77
C PRO A 33 11.46 -11.88 3.28
N GLN A 34 11.50 -10.86 2.41
CA GLN A 34 11.96 -9.51 2.74
C GLN A 34 10.93 -8.49 2.26
N LEU A 35 10.78 -7.40 3.02
CA LEU A 35 9.88 -6.32 2.66
C LEU A 35 10.41 -5.55 1.43
N GLN A 36 11.67 -5.11 1.51
CA GLN A 36 12.33 -4.34 0.48
C GLN A 36 12.94 -5.24 -0.59
N SER A 37 13.14 -4.69 -1.78
CA SER A 37 13.98 -5.27 -2.82
C SER A 37 15.45 -5.34 -2.39
N ASP A 38 16.27 -6.03 -3.17
CA ASP A 38 17.73 -6.11 -2.95
C ASP A 38 18.41 -4.73 -2.99
N GLN A 39 17.79 -3.74 -3.66
CA GLN A 39 18.23 -2.34 -3.71
C GLN A 39 17.74 -1.51 -2.50
N GLY A 40 17.05 -2.13 -1.54
CA GLY A 40 16.47 -1.44 -0.40
C GLY A 40 15.26 -0.59 -0.77
N THR A 41 14.60 -0.87 -1.90
CA THR A 41 13.44 -0.12 -2.39
C THR A 41 12.12 -0.87 -2.18
N LEU A 42 11.00 -0.16 -2.25
CA LEU A 42 9.65 -0.70 -2.16
C LEU A 42 8.74 -0.02 -3.18
N PHE A 43 8.26 -0.77 -4.18
CA PHE A 43 7.32 -0.30 -5.19
C PHE A 43 5.99 -1.03 -5.05
N LEU A 44 4.97 -0.32 -4.57
CA LEU A 44 3.62 -0.83 -4.39
C LEU A 44 2.66 -0.22 -5.41
N VAL A 45 1.55 -0.93 -5.63
CA VAL A 45 0.34 -0.33 -6.17
C VAL A 45 -0.75 -0.25 -5.11
N THR A 46 -1.74 0.61 -5.29
CA THR A 46 -2.91 0.69 -4.42
C THR A 46 -4.15 0.89 -5.25
N ALA A 47 -5.29 0.42 -4.75
CA ALA A 47 -6.60 0.77 -5.29
C ALA A 47 -7.17 1.92 -4.45
N ASP A 48 -7.41 3.08 -5.04
CA ASP A 48 -8.16 4.13 -4.35
C ASP A 48 -9.60 3.67 -4.14
N GLN A 49 -10.16 3.99 -2.98
CA GLN A 49 -11.58 3.78 -2.72
C GLN A 49 -12.44 4.85 -3.43
N GLU A 50 -11.86 5.99 -3.80
CA GLU A 50 -12.54 7.02 -4.60
C GLU A 50 -12.60 6.68 -6.11
N ASP A 51 -11.99 5.56 -6.52
CA ASP A 51 -11.98 5.11 -7.90
C ASP A 51 -13.39 4.59 -8.31
N LEU A 52 -14.17 5.44 -8.98
CA LEU A 52 -15.52 5.10 -9.51
C LEU A 52 -15.49 4.08 -10.66
N LEU A 53 -14.40 3.34 -10.84
CA LEU A 53 -14.27 2.32 -11.86
C LEU A 53 -15.12 1.09 -11.53
N ASP A 54 -15.59 0.44 -12.59
CA ASP A 54 -16.17 -0.89 -12.48
C ASP A 54 -15.16 -1.86 -11.85
N ARG A 55 -15.63 -2.69 -10.92
CA ARG A 55 -14.76 -3.56 -10.10
C ARG A 55 -13.91 -4.52 -10.93
N ARG A 56 -14.44 -5.03 -12.04
CA ARG A 56 -13.68 -5.91 -12.93
C ARG A 56 -12.53 -5.15 -13.59
N THR A 57 -12.79 -3.91 -14.02
CA THR A 57 -11.76 -3.04 -14.59
C THR A 57 -10.65 -2.75 -13.57
N LEU A 58 -11.00 -2.46 -12.31
CA LEU A 58 -10.03 -2.29 -11.23
C LEU A 58 -9.12 -3.52 -11.08
N LEU A 59 -9.71 -4.71 -10.97
CA LEU A 59 -8.93 -5.95 -10.85
C LEU A 59 -8.04 -6.18 -12.07
N GLU A 60 -8.54 -5.95 -13.29
CA GLU A 60 -7.74 -6.07 -14.51
C GLU A 60 -6.49 -5.18 -14.46
N ARG A 61 -6.63 -3.93 -14.02
CA ARG A 61 -5.50 -3.00 -13.86
C ARG A 61 -4.51 -3.49 -12.81
N LEU A 62 -4.99 -3.92 -11.65
CA LEU A 62 -4.15 -4.46 -10.57
C LEU A 62 -3.40 -5.73 -11.02
N LEU A 63 -4.06 -6.64 -11.75
CA LEU A 63 -3.43 -7.84 -12.28
C LEU A 63 -2.35 -7.55 -13.33
N VAL A 64 -2.51 -6.49 -14.12
CA VAL A 64 -1.48 -6.02 -15.05
C VAL A 64 -0.30 -5.45 -14.28
N ALA A 65 -0.54 -4.61 -13.28
CA ALA A 65 0.52 -4.00 -12.48
C ALA A 65 1.31 -5.03 -11.66
N LEU A 66 0.63 -5.89 -10.92
CA LEU A 66 1.26 -6.92 -10.07
C LEU A 66 2.02 -7.99 -10.86
N ALA A 67 1.68 -8.17 -12.14
CA ALA A 67 2.44 -9.05 -13.03
C ALA A 67 3.80 -8.47 -13.44
N ASN A 68 4.03 -7.17 -13.24
CA ASN A 68 5.36 -6.58 -13.44
C ASN A 68 6.29 -7.00 -12.28
N PRO A 69 7.47 -7.57 -12.56
CA PRO A 69 8.40 -8.02 -11.50
C PRO A 69 8.96 -6.88 -10.66
N ALA A 70 8.94 -5.63 -11.14
CA ALA A 70 9.37 -4.47 -10.38
C ALA A 70 8.36 -4.02 -9.32
N VAL A 71 7.10 -4.47 -9.41
CA VAL A 71 6.07 -4.17 -8.39
C VAL A 71 6.18 -5.19 -7.28
N ASP A 72 6.62 -4.76 -6.12
CA ASP A 72 6.84 -5.60 -4.94
C ASP A 72 5.52 -6.04 -4.30
N GLY A 73 4.44 -5.26 -4.43
CA GLY A 73 3.24 -5.53 -3.66
C GLY A 73 2.07 -4.58 -3.88
N ILE A 74 1.13 -4.65 -2.93
CA ILE A 74 -0.11 -3.86 -2.93
C ILE A 74 -0.43 -3.31 -1.54
N ILE A 75 -1.10 -2.15 -1.51
CA ILE A 75 -1.92 -1.68 -0.40
C ILE A 75 -3.39 -1.83 -0.79
N GLY A 76 -4.21 -2.45 0.05
CA GLY A 76 -5.62 -2.67 -0.29
C GLY A 76 -6.54 -2.94 0.90
N THR A 77 -7.83 -2.73 0.68
CA THR A 77 -8.90 -3.12 1.59
C THR A 77 -9.14 -4.64 1.55
N PRO A 78 -9.84 -5.21 2.56
CA PRO A 78 -10.07 -6.65 2.63
C PRO A 78 -10.65 -7.26 1.35
N ASP A 79 -11.66 -6.63 0.76
CA ASP A 79 -12.32 -7.09 -0.46
C ASP A 79 -11.36 -7.17 -1.67
N VAL A 80 -10.48 -6.18 -1.85
CA VAL A 80 -9.49 -6.14 -2.95
C VAL A 80 -8.42 -7.21 -2.73
N VAL A 81 -7.87 -7.30 -1.51
CA VAL A 81 -6.82 -8.28 -1.18
C VAL A 81 -7.34 -9.70 -1.37
N GLU A 82 -8.55 -10.00 -0.90
CA GLU A 82 -9.16 -11.32 -1.05
C GLU A 82 -9.40 -11.72 -2.50
N GLU A 83 -9.88 -10.81 -3.34
CA GLU A 83 -10.06 -11.08 -4.77
C GLU A 83 -8.74 -11.38 -5.46
N LEU A 84 -7.71 -10.60 -5.17
CA LEU A 84 -6.38 -10.84 -5.73
C LEU A 84 -5.77 -12.15 -5.21
N LEU A 85 -6.06 -12.56 -3.97
CA LEU A 85 -5.67 -13.86 -3.44
C LEU A 85 -6.40 -15.02 -4.13
N LEU A 86 -7.72 -14.92 -4.30
CA LEU A 86 -8.53 -15.90 -5.05
C LEU A 86 -8.10 -15.99 -6.51
N LEU A 87 -7.58 -14.89 -7.07
CA LEU A 87 -6.99 -14.84 -8.41
C LEU A 87 -5.51 -15.26 -8.44
N HIS A 88 -4.92 -15.65 -7.30
CA HIS A 88 -3.51 -16.06 -7.13
C HIS A 88 -2.48 -15.00 -7.53
N ALA A 89 -2.83 -13.71 -7.42
CA ALA A 89 -2.00 -12.58 -7.83
C ALA A 89 -1.01 -12.10 -6.75
N LEU A 90 -1.15 -12.55 -5.50
CA LEU A 90 -0.38 -12.06 -4.34
C LEU A 90 0.62 -13.07 -3.76
N HIS A 91 0.93 -14.13 -4.50
CA HIS A 91 2.07 -14.98 -4.17
C HIS A 91 3.38 -14.22 -4.39
N ASP A 92 4.28 -14.32 -3.41
CA ASP A 92 5.59 -13.67 -3.39
C ASP A 92 5.54 -12.13 -3.47
N LYS A 93 4.38 -11.55 -3.12
CA LYS A 93 4.14 -10.10 -3.03
C LYS A 93 4.09 -9.64 -1.57
N VAL A 94 4.48 -8.40 -1.35
CA VAL A 94 4.22 -7.65 -0.12
C VAL A 94 2.76 -7.19 -0.11
N VAL A 95 2.07 -7.33 1.01
CA VAL A 95 0.67 -6.92 1.13
C VAL A 95 0.47 -6.09 2.39
N PHE A 96 0.08 -4.83 2.20
CA PHE A 96 -0.37 -3.95 3.27
C PHE A 96 -1.90 -3.90 3.29
N GLY A 97 -2.49 -4.07 4.46
CA GLY A 97 -3.93 -3.92 4.64
C GLY A 97 -4.28 -2.49 5.04
N SER A 98 -5.25 -1.88 4.35
CA SER A 98 -5.78 -0.58 4.75
C SER A 98 -6.61 -0.73 6.03
N MET A 99 -6.29 0.06 7.05
CA MET A 99 -6.91 -0.01 8.38
C MET A 99 -8.06 0.99 8.55
N ASN A 100 -7.92 2.18 7.99
CA ASN A 100 -8.96 3.21 7.91
C ASN A 100 -9.12 3.70 6.46
N PRO A 101 -9.72 2.87 5.58
CA PRO A 101 -9.97 3.29 4.19
C PRO A 101 -10.83 4.56 4.13
N ASP A 102 -11.73 4.71 5.11
CA ASP A 102 -12.55 5.89 5.36
C ASP A 102 -12.08 6.64 6.62
N ASP A 103 -12.88 7.58 7.13
CA ASP A 103 -12.53 8.39 8.30
C ASP A 103 -12.47 7.61 9.63
N GLY A 104 -12.82 6.31 9.64
CA GLY A 104 -12.74 5.42 10.79
C GLY A 104 -11.92 4.15 10.52
N PHE A 105 -11.39 3.54 11.58
CA PHE A 105 -10.71 2.24 11.53
C PHE A 105 -11.73 1.11 11.30
N THR A 106 -12.18 0.98 10.06
CA THR A 106 -13.22 0.05 9.59
C THR A 106 -12.67 -1.07 8.72
N GLY A 107 -11.38 -1.00 8.37
CA GLY A 107 -10.67 -2.00 7.60
C GLY A 107 -10.02 -3.06 8.49
N TYR A 108 -8.77 -3.39 8.18
CA TYR A 108 -8.00 -4.34 8.99
C TYR A 108 -7.63 -3.77 10.36
N ASP A 109 -7.60 -4.63 11.38
CA ASP A 109 -6.91 -4.38 12.65
C ASP A 109 -5.56 -5.11 12.71
N ALA A 110 -4.70 -4.72 13.65
CA ALA A 110 -3.35 -5.28 13.77
C ALA A 110 -3.35 -6.81 13.97
N ARG A 111 -4.32 -7.34 14.71
CA ARG A 111 -4.44 -8.78 14.98
C ARG A 111 -4.78 -9.55 13.71
N THR A 112 -5.73 -9.05 12.94
CA THR A 112 -6.17 -9.64 11.67
C THR A 112 -5.05 -9.63 10.64
N LEU A 113 -4.25 -8.55 10.58
CA LEU A 113 -3.07 -8.49 9.72
C LEU A 113 -2.07 -9.63 10.04
N VAL A 114 -1.84 -9.92 11.32
CA VAL A 114 -1.01 -11.06 11.75
C VAL A 114 -1.64 -12.40 11.36
N ASP A 115 -2.92 -12.59 11.67
CA ASP A 115 -3.62 -13.86 11.43
C ASP A 115 -3.77 -14.17 9.92
N CYS A 116 -3.90 -13.14 9.08
CA CYS A 116 -3.89 -13.22 7.62
C CYS A 116 -2.47 -13.27 7.02
N GLY A 117 -1.43 -13.09 7.84
CA GLY A 117 -0.04 -13.07 7.41
C GLY A 117 0.29 -11.95 6.45
N LEU A 118 -0.31 -10.76 6.62
CA LEU A 118 0.04 -9.54 5.87
C LEU A 118 1.32 -8.91 6.43
N ASP A 119 1.90 -7.99 5.66
CA ASP A 119 3.25 -7.47 5.91
C ASP A 119 3.24 -6.11 6.63
N GLY A 120 2.07 -5.49 6.76
CA GLY A 120 1.86 -4.28 7.55
C GLY A 120 0.43 -3.73 7.40
N GLY A 121 0.16 -2.67 8.17
CA GLY A 121 -1.05 -1.87 8.07
C GLY A 121 -0.75 -0.51 7.45
N GLU A 122 -1.66 -0.02 6.62
CA GLU A 122 -1.67 1.36 6.15
C GLU A 122 -2.81 2.14 6.82
N MET A 123 -2.53 3.37 7.23
CA MET A 123 -3.53 4.25 7.82
C MET A 123 -3.37 5.72 7.40
N ARG A 124 -4.50 6.38 7.14
CA ARG A 124 -4.58 7.81 6.81
C ARG A 124 -4.60 8.66 8.06
N LEU A 125 -3.63 9.58 8.19
CA LEU A 125 -3.62 10.57 9.26
C LEU A 125 -4.37 11.83 8.81
N ARG A 126 -5.60 12.01 9.30
CA ARG A 126 -6.34 13.27 9.12
C ARG A 126 -6.27 14.15 10.37
N PRO A 127 -6.30 15.49 10.25
CA PRO A 127 -6.22 16.38 11.41
C PRO A 127 -7.33 16.14 12.46
N ALA A 128 -6.96 16.33 13.74
CA ALA A 128 -7.77 16.30 14.97
C ALA A 128 -8.45 14.98 15.36
N ASP A 129 -9.19 14.31 14.48
CA ASP A 129 -10.13 13.26 14.92
C ASP A 129 -9.55 11.84 14.88
N THR A 130 -8.48 11.61 14.11
CA THR A 130 -7.90 10.26 13.89
C THR A 130 -6.58 10.03 14.62
N ALA A 131 -5.98 11.06 15.23
CA ALA A 131 -4.61 10.99 15.74
C ALA A 131 -4.42 9.96 16.88
N GLN A 132 -5.36 9.89 17.82
CA GLN A 132 -5.29 8.89 18.90
C GLN A 132 -5.42 7.47 18.35
N ALA A 133 -6.39 7.22 17.47
CA ALA A 133 -6.59 5.93 16.84
C ALA A 133 -5.37 5.49 16.01
N CYS A 134 -4.73 6.43 15.30
CA CYS A 134 -3.46 6.16 14.61
C CYS A 134 -2.33 5.82 15.60
N ALA A 135 -2.21 6.53 16.73
CA ALA A 135 -1.20 6.22 17.74
C ALA A 135 -1.40 4.82 18.35
N ASP A 136 -2.65 4.44 18.60
CA ASP A 136 -3.01 3.12 19.12
C ASP A 136 -2.67 2.04 18.08
N ALA A 137 -3.07 2.23 16.82
CA ALA A 137 -2.76 1.31 15.72
C ALA A 137 -1.25 1.15 15.48
N VAL A 138 -0.47 2.25 15.49
CA VAL A 138 1.00 2.19 15.39
C VAL A 138 1.59 1.39 16.55
N THR A 139 1.09 1.60 17.77
CA THR A 139 1.54 0.88 18.96
C THR A 139 1.26 -0.63 18.84
N GLU A 140 0.07 -1.01 18.39
CA GLU A 140 -0.31 -2.40 18.21
C GLU A 140 0.48 -3.08 17.09
N LEU A 141 0.64 -2.44 15.93
CA LEU A 141 1.43 -2.96 14.81
C LEU A 141 2.89 -3.18 15.24
N ALA A 142 3.48 -2.21 15.95
CA ALA A 142 4.83 -2.34 16.46
C ALA A 142 4.99 -3.49 17.46
N ALA A 143 3.97 -3.76 18.29
CA ALA A 143 3.97 -4.90 19.21
C ALA A 143 4.01 -6.25 18.48
N TYR A 144 3.49 -6.31 17.25
CA TYR A 144 3.57 -7.48 16.37
C TYR A 144 4.77 -7.46 15.40
N GLY A 145 5.60 -6.41 15.44
CA GLY A 145 6.71 -6.22 14.50
C GLY A 145 6.27 -5.95 13.06
N LEU A 146 5.02 -5.55 12.85
CA LEU A 146 4.46 -5.19 11.54
C LEU A 146 4.72 -3.73 11.23
N VAL A 147 4.89 -3.41 9.94
CA VAL A 147 5.04 -2.02 9.50
C VAL A 147 3.72 -1.27 9.67
N ALA A 148 3.82 -0.05 10.21
CA ALA A 148 2.76 0.94 10.23
C ALA A 148 3.06 2.03 9.20
N MET A 149 2.37 2.01 8.06
CA MET A 149 2.49 3.01 7.02
C MET A 149 1.45 4.11 7.23
N ILE A 150 1.90 5.33 7.52
CA ILE A 150 1.02 6.47 7.77
C ILE A 150 0.96 7.33 6.51
N GLU A 151 -0.21 7.38 5.87
CA GLU A 151 -0.52 8.29 4.77
C GLU A 151 -0.79 9.70 5.30
N LEU A 152 -0.01 10.66 4.79
CA LEU A 152 -0.12 12.07 5.15
C LEU A 152 -1.06 12.80 4.19
N PRO A 153 -1.72 13.88 4.67
CA PRO A 153 -2.63 14.65 3.83
C PRO A 153 -1.89 15.35 2.69
N GLU A 154 -2.61 15.55 1.59
CA GLU A 154 -2.12 16.21 0.36
C GLU A 154 -1.76 17.69 0.55
N ASP A 155 -2.26 18.37 1.60
CA ASP A 155 -2.02 19.81 1.83
C ASP A 155 -0.53 20.10 2.11
N PRO A 156 0.21 20.73 1.16
CA PRO A 156 1.63 20.96 1.33
C PRO A 156 1.94 21.97 2.44
N ALA A 157 1.02 22.88 2.76
CA ALA A 157 1.22 23.92 3.77
C ALA A 157 1.32 23.32 5.19
N SER A 158 0.66 22.19 5.42
CA SER A 158 0.61 21.50 6.71
C SER A 158 1.57 20.31 6.80
N LEU A 159 2.20 19.92 5.69
CA LEU A 159 2.93 18.66 5.56
C LEU A 159 4.12 18.55 6.52
N GLY A 160 4.92 19.60 6.71
CA GLY A 160 6.06 19.56 7.65
C GLY A 160 5.65 19.31 9.10
N ARG A 161 4.51 19.86 9.53
CA ARG A 161 3.94 19.58 10.85
C ARG A 161 3.35 18.17 10.90
N ALA A 162 2.65 17.74 9.85
CA ALA A 162 2.09 16.40 9.75
C ALA A 162 3.18 15.33 9.85
N ILE A 163 4.32 15.50 9.18
CA ILE A 163 5.49 14.60 9.28
C ILE A 163 5.99 14.51 10.72
N THR A 164 6.19 15.67 11.38
CA THR A 164 6.67 15.70 12.77
C THR A 164 5.70 14.98 13.71
N VAL A 165 4.40 15.21 13.55
CA VAL A 165 3.36 14.55 14.36
C VAL A 165 3.32 13.04 14.09
N ALA A 166 3.21 12.64 12.83
CA ALA A 166 3.16 11.24 12.42
C ALA A 166 4.39 10.45 12.88
N SER A 167 5.57 11.07 12.82
CA SER A 167 6.83 10.44 13.25
C SER A 167 6.87 10.13 14.75
N ALA A 168 6.02 10.78 15.55
CA ALA A 168 5.93 10.62 17.00
C ALA A 168 4.70 9.83 17.46
N LEU A 169 3.87 9.32 16.53
CA LEU A 169 2.71 8.51 16.90
C LEU A 169 3.14 7.13 17.40
N GLY A 170 2.44 6.66 18.44
CA GLY A 170 2.67 5.37 19.08
C GLY A 170 3.81 5.36 20.11
N THR A 171 4.02 4.21 20.75
CA THR A 171 5.05 4.06 21.79
C THR A 171 6.45 3.83 21.25
N THR A 172 6.60 3.65 19.93
CA THR A 172 7.86 3.50 19.21
C THR A 172 7.64 3.79 17.73
N SER A 173 8.66 4.34 17.06
CA SER A 173 8.64 4.59 15.61
C SER A 173 9.45 3.57 14.81
N ALA A 174 9.94 2.49 15.45
CA ALA A 174 10.85 1.51 14.84
C ALA A 174 10.26 0.79 13.60
N HIS A 175 8.92 0.72 13.51
CA HIS A 175 8.21 0.09 12.41
C HIS A 175 7.38 1.08 11.58
N THR A 176 7.58 2.39 11.79
CA THR A 176 6.78 3.44 11.14
C THR A 176 7.38 3.82 9.80
N TRP A 177 6.53 3.83 8.77
CA TRP A 177 6.81 4.34 7.43
C TRP A 177 5.87 5.50 7.15
N LEU A 178 6.28 6.46 6.33
CA LEU A 178 5.41 7.55 5.90
C LEU A 178 5.12 7.44 4.40
N LYS A 179 3.85 7.56 4.02
CA LYS A 179 3.42 7.75 2.63
C LYS A 179 3.14 9.24 2.43
N LEU A 180 3.95 9.89 1.60
CA LEU A 180 3.86 11.31 1.31
C LEU A 180 3.28 11.55 -0.09
N PRO A 181 2.58 12.66 -0.32
CA PRO A 181 2.17 13.08 -1.67
C PRO A 181 3.35 13.14 -2.64
N ALA A 182 3.16 12.76 -3.90
CA ALA A 182 4.20 12.89 -4.93
C ALA A 182 4.62 14.36 -5.19
N THR A 183 3.76 15.30 -4.83
CA THR A 183 3.98 16.75 -4.94
C THR A 183 4.72 17.35 -3.75
N SER A 184 5.12 16.52 -2.77
CA SER A 184 5.83 16.96 -1.57
C SER A 184 7.13 17.69 -1.92
N PRO A 185 7.34 18.93 -1.43
CA PRO A 185 8.60 19.64 -1.67
C PRO A 185 9.77 18.88 -1.04
N ALA A 186 10.88 18.71 -1.76
CA ALA A 186 12.04 17.97 -1.25
C ALA A 186 12.56 18.47 0.12
N ALA A 187 12.36 19.77 0.43
CA ALA A 187 12.70 20.36 1.72
C ALA A 187 11.99 19.70 2.92
N VAL A 188 10.78 19.15 2.76
CA VAL A 188 10.06 18.51 3.87
C VAL A 188 10.61 17.14 4.22
N LEU A 189 11.34 16.49 3.31
CA LEU A 189 11.92 15.17 3.55
C LEU A 189 13.03 15.18 4.61
N GLY A 190 13.63 16.33 4.86
CA GLY A 190 14.59 16.53 5.95
C GLY A 190 13.96 16.56 7.35
N ALA A 191 12.63 16.57 7.45
CA ALA A 191 11.91 16.62 8.73
C ALA A 191 11.81 15.25 9.45
N THR A 192 12.27 14.16 8.83
CA THR A 192 12.20 12.82 9.41
C THR A 192 13.43 11.98 9.07
N THR A 193 13.64 10.92 9.84
CA THR A 193 14.57 9.83 9.51
C THR A 193 13.84 8.53 9.16
N LEU A 194 12.51 8.54 9.25
CA LEU A 194 11.68 7.39 8.92
C LEU A 194 11.71 7.11 7.41
N PRO A 195 11.59 5.85 6.99
CA PRO A 195 11.47 5.50 5.59
C PRO A 195 10.20 6.11 4.98
N VAL A 196 10.36 6.68 3.78
CA VAL A 196 9.29 7.34 3.04
C VAL A 196 9.00 6.61 1.73
N VAL A 197 7.72 6.42 1.41
CA VAL A 197 7.25 6.12 0.05
C VAL A 197 6.45 7.31 -0.48
N LEU A 198 6.52 7.56 -1.80
CA LEU A 198 5.76 8.65 -2.42
C LEU A 198 4.51 8.08 -3.12
N GLY A 199 3.35 8.69 -2.86
CA GLY A 199 2.06 8.39 -3.49
C GLY A 199 1.98 8.89 -4.93
N GLY A 200 2.77 8.29 -5.81
CA GLY A 200 2.89 8.68 -7.22
C GLY A 200 4.31 9.05 -7.62
N LEU A 201 4.51 9.29 -8.92
CA LEU A 201 5.81 9.69 -9.45
C LEU A 201 6.03 11.20 -9.26
N PRO A 202 7.06 11.65 -8.52
CA PRO A 202 7.32 13.07 -8.35
C PRO A 202 7.91 13.68 -9.63
N PRO A 203 7.75 15.00 -9.84
CA PRO A 203 8.26 15.68 -11.04
C PRO A 203 9.78 15.94 -11.05
N ASP A 204 10.52 15.67 -9.97
CA ASP A 204 11.93 16.08 -9.78
C ASP A 204 12.83 15.02 -9.10
N TRP A 205 13.99 15.45 -8.57
CA TRP A 205 15.00 14.61 -7.89
C TRP A 205 14.58 14.05 -6.52
N THR A 206 13.34 14.30 -6.07
CA THR A 206 12.81 13.87 -4.77
C THR A 206 13.01 12.36 -4.54
N LEU A 207 12.94 11.52 -5.59
CA LEU A 207 13.20 10.08 -5.48
C LEU A 207 14.59 9.74 -4.96
N SER A 208 15.60 10.54 -5.29
CA SER A 208 16.99 10.29 -4.89
C SER A 208 17.27 10.65 -3.42
N HIS A 209 16.31 11.28 -2.72
CA HIS A 209 16.51 11.66 -1.32
C HIS A 209 16.71 10.44 -0.40
N GLY A 210 17.57 10.59 0.61
CA GLY A 210 18.08 9.49 1.44
C GLY A 210 17.01 8.75 2.26
N VAL A 211 15.91 9.43 2.66
CA VAL A 211 14.78 8.78 3.36
C VAL A 211 13.77 8.13 2.42
N VAL A 212 13.77 8.49 1.14
CA VAL A 212 12.83 7.91 0.18
C VAL A 212 13.29 6.49 -0.14
N ARG A 213 12.38 5.54 0.02
CA ARG A 213 12.56 4.11 -0.21
C ARG A 213 11.67 3.57 -1.33
N GLY A 214 10.75 4.37 -1.86
CA GLY A 214 10.10 4.01 -3.11
C GLY A 214 8.78 4.71 -3.35
N LEU A 215 7.86 3.99 -3.98
CA LEU A 215 6.66 4.53 -4.61
C LEU A 215 5.43 3.69 -4.27
N VAL A 216 4.28 4.35 -4.17
CA VAL A 216 2.96 3.73 -4.17
C VAL A 216 2.17 4.35 -5.32
N MET A 217 1.91 3.56 -6.36
CA MET A 217 1.16 4.02 -7.53
C MET A 217 -0.32 3.66 -7.42
N ASP A 218 -1.18 4.67 -7.45
CA ASP A 218 -2.63 4.49 -7.45
C ASP A 218 -3.16 4.04 -8.81
N THR A 219 -4.17 3.16 -8.85
CA THR A 219 -4.82 2.71 -10.09
C THR A 219 -5.43 3.82 -10.93
N THR A 220 -5.83 4.94 -10.32
CA THR A 220 -6.26 6.15 -11.01
C THR A 220 -5.11 6.83 -11.75
N LEU A 221 -3.90 6.82 -11.16
CA LEU A 221 -2.66 7.38 -11.73
C LEU A 221 -2.05 6.50 -12.82
N LEU A 222 -2.49 5.25 -12.94
CA LEU A 222 -2.03 4.31 -13.98
C LEU A 222 -2.62 4.60 -15.36
N GLY A 223 -3.59 5.52 -15.47
CA GLY A 223 -4.14 6.04 -16.72
C GLY A 223 -4.74 4.95 -17.63
N GLY A 224 -4.78 5.22 -18.95
CA GLY A 224 -5.30 4.27 -19.94
C GLY A 224 -4.35 3.11 -20.29
N ASN A 225 -3.07 3.20 -19.91
CA ASN A 225 -2.06 2.16 -20.16
C ASN A 225 -1.26 1.87 -18.89
N VAL A 226 -1.84 1.03 -18.04
CA VAL A 226 -1.25 0.62 -16.76
C VAL A 226 0.15 0.08 -16.90
N LYS A 227 0.39 -0.78 -17.91
CA LYS A 227 1.69 -1.40 -18.12
C LYS A 227 2.77 -0.35 -18.35
N ALA A 228 2.51 0.60 -19.25
CA ALA A 228 3.48 1.65 -19.56
C ALA A 228 3.74 2.57 -18.34
N ALA A 229 2.70 2.90 -17.58
CA ALA A 229 2.84 3.72 -16.37
C ALA A 229 3.69 3.04 -15.30
N VAL A 230 3.45 1.75 -15.03
CA VAL A 230 4.25 0.96 -14.08
C VAL A 230 5.70 0.83 -14.55
N GLU A 231 5.92 0.56 -15.83
CA GLU A 231 7.29 0.45 -16.39
C GLU A 231 8.05 1.79 -16.30
N ALA A 232 7.38 2.92 -16.51
CA ALA A 232 7.98 4.24 -16.36
C ALA A 232 8.36 4.53 -14.91
N ALA A 233 7.46 4.23 -13.96
CA ALA A 233 7.72 4.41 -12.54
C ALA A 233 8.85 3.50 -12.04
N ALA A 234 8.88 2.24 -12.46
CA ALA A 234 9.95 1.30 -12.14
C ALA A 234 11.32 1.82 -12.60
N LYS A 235 11.42 2.28 -13.85
CA LYS A 235 12.66 2.85 -14.41
C LYS A 235 13.11 4.10 -13.66
N ALA A 236 12.17 4.96 -13.29
CA ALA A 236 12.49 6.17 -12.54
C ALA A 236 13.00 5.85 -11.13
N LEU A 237 12.41 4.86 -10.46
CA LEU A 237 12.86 4.41 -9.14
C LEU A 237 14.25 3.75 -9.21
N GLU A 238 14.48 2.90 -10.20
CA GLU A 238 15.78 2.26 -10.44
C GLU A 238 16.87 3.30 -10.75
N ALA A 239 16.58 4.30 -11.58
CA ALA A 239 17.55 5.34 -11.89
C ALA A 239 17.92 6.24 -10.69
N ALA A 240 17.07 6.28 -9.66
CA ALA A 240 17.24 7.13 -8.50
C ALA A 240 17.99 6.48 -7.33
N LYS A 241 18.25 5.17 -7.37
CA LYS A 241 18.78 4.36 -6.25
C LYS A 241 19.99 3.54 -6.66
#